data_AF-A0A1Q7JRH3-F1
#
_entry.id   AF-A0A1Q7JRH3-F1
#
_cell.length_a   1.000
_cell.length_b   1.000
_cell.length_c   1.000
_cell.angle_alpha   90.00
_cell.angle_beta   90.00
_cell.angle_gamma   90.00
#
_symmetry.space_group_name_H-M   'P 1'
#
loop_
_entity.id
_entity.type
_entity.pdbx_description
1 polymer ?
#
loop_
_entity_poly.entity_id
_entity_poly.type
_entity_poly.pdbx_seq_one_letter_code
_entity_poly.pdbx_strand_id
1 'polypeptide(L)' 'MSIFPLVENPGTVFVPQTRLYVVNEARQVVAGPLIVARRRAYHREWLLGFVGVTSRAVVEPWRDHFVAVEEADADA' A
#
# COMPACT_ATOMS: atom_id res chain seq x y z
N MET A 1 0.26 0.89 8.62
CA MET A 1 -0.88 0.09 8.10
C MET A 1 -0.43 -1.35 7.96
N SER A 2 -1.29 -2.32 8.28
CA SER A 2 -1.00 -3.74 8.00
C SER A 2 -1.74 -4.16 6.72
N ILE A 3 -1.09 -4.96 5.88
CA ILE A 3 -1.59 -5.41 4.59
C ILE A 3 -1.40 -6.91 4.45
N PHE A 4 -2.44 -7.61 4.00
CA PHE A 4 -2.32 -8.96 3.47
C PHE A 4 -2.01 -8.90 1.98
N PRO A 5 -0.80 -9.29 1.54
CA PRO A 5 -0.44 -9.19 0.15
C PRO A 5 -1.16 -10.24 -0.70
N LEU A 6 -1.59 -9.84 -1.89
CA LEU A 6 -2.16 -10.72 -2.92
C LEU A 6 -1.18 -10.93 -4.09
N VAL A 7 0.12 -10.75 -3.82
CA VAL A 7 1.21 -10.87 -4.78
C VAL A 7 2.23 -11.88 -4.28
N GLU A 8 2.94 -12.54 -5.20
CA GLU A 8 3.90 -13.59 -4.88
C GLU A 8 5.14 -13.05 -4.13
N ASN A 9 5.66 -11.88 -4.56
CA ASN A 9 6.81 -11.25 -3.93
C ASN A 9 6.49 -9.82 -3.45
N PRO A 10 5.90 -9.65 -2.25
CA PRO A 10 5.50 -8.32 -1.78
C PRO A 10 6.68 -7.41 -1.46
N GLY A 11 7.87 -7.98 -1.24
CA GLY A 11 9.09 -7.23 -0.95
C GLY A 11 9.61 -6.41 -2.14
N THR A 12 9.29 -6.82 -3.36
CA THR A 12 9.60 -6.08 -4.59
C THR A 12 8.52 -5.06 -4.94
N VAL A 13 7.28 -5.28 -4.48
CA VAL A 13 6.14 -4.38 -4.73
C VAL A 13 6.16 -3.18 -3.79
N PHE A 14 6.31 -3.40 -2.48
CA PHE A 14 6.20 -2.33 -1.48
C PHE A 14 7.50 -1.56 -1.22
N VAL A 15 8.39 -1.47 -2.20
CA VAL A 15 9.66 -0.75 -2.03
C VAL A 15 9.43 0.72 -1.65
N PRO A 16 10.34 1.35 -0.89
CA PRO A 16 10.24 2.79 -0.64
C PRO A 16 10.11 3.57 -1.95
N GLN A 17 9.37 4.68 -1.91
CA GLN A 17 8.96 5.50 -3.07
C GLN A 17 7.88 4.90 -3.97
N THR A 18 7.46 3.64 -3.79
CA THR A 18 6.28 3.11 -4.49
C THR A 18 5.04 3.95 -4.15
N ARG A 19 4.27 4.29 -5.20
CA ARG A 19 2.97 4.95 -5.10
C ARG A 19 1.89 3.89 -4.91
N LEU A 20 1.11 4.07 -3.86
CA LEU A 20 0.12 3.12 -3.41
C LEU A 20 -1.24 3.82 -3.31
N TYR A 21 -2.28 3.17 -3.81
CA TYR A 21 -3.64 3.65 -3.80
C TYR A 21 -4.50 2.70 -2.99
N VAL A 22 -5.38 3.25 -2.17
CA VAL A 22 -6.44 2.48 -1.53
C VAL A 22 -7.61 2.45 -2.50
N VAL A 23 -8.13 1.27 -2.78
CA VAL A 23 -9.23 1.07 -3.73
C VAL A 23 -10.35 0.25 -3.12
N ASN A 24 -11.57 0.49 -3.57
CA ASN A 24 -12.73 -0.35 -3.20
C ASN A 24 -12.81 -1.62 -4.06
N GLU A 25 -13.82 -2.46 -3.81
CA GLU A 25 -14.08 -3.70 -4.57
C GLU A 25 -14.27 -3.45 -6.07
N ALA A 26 -14.85 -2.31 -6.45
CA ALA A 26 -15.03 -1.88 -7.84
C ALA A 26 -13.75 -1.28 -8.47
N ARG A 27 -12.59 -1.38 -7.79
CA ARG A 27 -11.29 -0.82 -8.19
C ARG A 27 -11.28 0.70 -8.33
N GLN A 28 -12.20 1.39 -7.69
CA GLN A 28 -12.22 2.85 -7.65
C GLN A 28 -11.30 3.33 -6.52
N VAL A 29 -10.52 4.37 -6.80
CA VAL A 29 -9.62 4.98 -5.81
C VAL A 29 -10.42 5.68 -4.72
N VAL A 30 -10.17 5.33 -3.47
CA VAL A 30 -10.76 5.96 -2.29
C VAL A 30 -9.75 6.82 -1.52
N ALA A 31 -8.45 6.54 -1.66
CA ALA A 31 -7.37 7.37 -1.11
C ALA A 31 -6.05 7.17 -1.86
N GLY A 32 -5.19 8.18 -1.82
CA GLY A 32 -3.84 8.16 -2.40
C GLY A 32 -3.56 9.38 -3.28
N PRO A 33 -2.34 9.47 -3.85
CA PRO A 33 -1.26 8.50 -3.72
C PRO A 33 -0.63 8.51 -2.31
N LEU A 34 -0.41 7.34 -1.74
CA LEU A 34 0.36 7.11 -0.54
C LEU A 34 1.77 6.68 -0.94
N ILE A 35 2.79 7.42 -0.50
CA ILE A 35 4.18 7.08 -0.83
C ILE A 35 4.73 6.19 0.27
N VAL A 36 5.16 4.98 -0.09
CA VAL A 36 5.78 4.06 0.88
C VAL A 36 7.09 4.65 1.38
N ALA A 37 7.20 4.86 2.70
CA ALA A 37 8.43 5.34 3.34
C ALA A 37 9.25 4.18 3.94
N ARG A 38 8.56 3.19 4.51
CA ARG A 38 9.17 2.02 5.12
C ARG A 38 8.26 0.81 5.00
N ARG A 39 8.87 -0.37 4.88
CA ARG A 39 8.18 -1.67 4.83
C ARG A 39 8.83 -2.65 5.80
N ARG A 40 8.03 -3.55 6.36
CA ARG A 40 8.50 -4.69 7.16
C ARG A 40 7.57 -5.87 7.01
N ALA A 41 8.12 -7.06 6.74
CA ALA A 41 7.37 -8.30 6.80
C ALA A 41 7.02 -8.64 8.27
N TYR A 42 5.79 -9.06 8.52
CA TYR A 42 5.30 -9.41 9.86
C TYR A 42 4.31 -10.58 9.76
N HIS A 43 4.77 -11.79 10.10
CA HIS A 43 4.02 -13.03 9.84
C HIS A 43 3.57 -13.14 8.38
N ARG A 44 2.26 -13.22 8.12
CA ARG A 44 1.65 -13.27 6.77
C ARG A 44 1.29 -11.88 6.24
N GLU A 45 1.58 -10.84 7.01
CA GLU A 45 1.24 -9.46 6.73
C GLU A 45 2.48 -8.63 6.40
N TRP A 46 2.25 -7.43 5.87
CA TRP A 46 3.24 -6.41 5.64
C TRP A 46 2.85 -5.11 6.34
N LEU A 47 3.75 -4.62 7.19
CA LEU A 47 3.61 -3.35 7.86
C LEU A 47 4.21 -2.25 6.99
N LEU A 48 3.36 -1.35 6.49
CA LEU A 48 3.76 -0.18 5.72
C LEU A 48 3.64 1.11 6.54
N GLY A 49 4.66 1.96 6.43
CA GLY A 49 4.60 3.36 6.82
C GLY A 49 4.67 4.25 5.59
N PHE A 50 3.93 5.35 5.58
CA PHE A 50 3.84 6.27 4.45
C PHE A 50 4.45 7.63 4.78
N VAL A 51 4.96 8.32 3.75
CA VAL A 51 5.49 9.69 3.90
C VAL A 51 4.38 10.61 4.40
N GLY A 52 4.67 11.39 5.44
CA GLY A 52 3.71 12.35 6.03
C GLY A 52 2.58 11.73 6.86
N VAL A 53 2.43 10.40 6.89
CA VAL A 53 1.39 9.72 7.68
C VAL A 53 1.96 9.27 9.01
N THR A 54 1.68 10.03 10.06
CA THR A 54 2.18 9.77 11.43
C THR A 54 1.09 9.33 12.41
N SER A 55 -0.19 9.51 12.05
CA SER A 55 -1.33 9.17 12.90
C SER A 55 -2.06 7.93 12.42
N ARG A 56 -2.44 7.07 13.36
CA ARG A 56 -3.27 5.89 13.12
C ARG A 56 -4.66 6.25 12.61
N ALA A 57 -5.23 7.36 13.07
CA ALA A 57 -6.58 7.79 12.67
C ALA A 57 -6.71 8.04 11.16
N VAL A 58 -5.60 8.36 10.48
CA VAL A 58 -5.57 8.56 9.03
C VAL A 58 -5.78 7.25 8.26
N VAL A 59 -5.23 6.14 8.78
CA VAL A 59 -5.22 4.85 8.08
C VAL A 59 -6.37 3.93 8.49
N GLU A 60 -7.01 4.21 9.63
CA GLU A 60 -8.14 3.40 10.14
C GLU A 60 -9.33 3.31 9.17
N PRO A 61 -9.75 4.39 8.48
CA PRO A 61 -10.86 4.32 7.52
C PRO A 61 -10.61 3.39 6.33
N TRP A 62 -9.36 3.03 6.06
CA TRP A 62 -8.98 2.16 4.93
C TRP A 62 -8.93 0.68 5.30
N ARG A 63 -9.34 0.35 6.53
CA ARG A 63 -9.56 -1.05 6.90
C ARG A 63 -10.54 -1.69 5.91
N ASP A 64 -10.32 -2.97 5.63
CA ASP A 64 -11.15 -3.78 4.73
C ASP A 64 -11.19 -3.31 3.27
N HIS A 65 -10.34 -2.35 2.88
CA HIS A 65 -10.14 -1.95 1.49
C HIS A 65 -8.96 -2.67 0.85
N PHE A 66 -8.97 -2.70 -0.47
CA PHE A 66 -7.84 -3.18 -1.26
C PHE A 66 -6.79 -2.10 -1.43
N VAL A 67 -5.61 -2.56 -1.85
CA VAL A 67 -4.47 -1.72 -2.16
C VAL A 67 -3.96 -2.07 -3.55
N ALA A 68 -3.76 -1.05 -4.37
CA ALA A 68 -3.11 -1.15 -5.66
C ALA A 68 -1.80 -0.35 -5.65
N VAL A 69 -0.80 -0.84 -6.39
CA VAL A 69 0.38 -0.05 -6.74
C VAL A 69 0.23 0.44 -8.17
N GLU A 70 0.82 1.58 -8.50
CA GLU A 70 1.00 1.97 -9.89
C GLU A 70 1.89 0.90 -10.55
N GLU A 71 1.42 0.24 -11.61
CA GLU A 71 2.33 -0.51 -12.47
C GLU A 71 3.29 0.51 -13.06
N ALA A 72 4.59 0.32 -12.81
CA ALA A 72 5.57 1.00 -13.63
C ALA A 72 5.33 0.49 -15.05
N ASP A 73 5.02 1.39 -15.99
CA ASP A 73 5.01 1.05 -17.41
C ASP A 73 6.30 0.26 -17.70
N ALA A 74 6.14 -1.01 -18.04
CA ALA A 74 7.26 -1.89 -18.36
C ALA A 74 7.86 -1.58 -19.75
N ASP A 75 7.38 -0.52 -20.41
CA ASP A 75 7.83 -0.01 -21.70
C ASP A 75 8.16 1.49 -21.61
N ALA A 76 9.39 1.80 -21.17
CA ALA A 76 10.04 3.09 -21.40
C ALA A 76 11.54 2.90 -21.63
#